data_AF-A0A967N1V6-F1
#
_entry.id   AF-A0A967N1V6-F1
#
_cell.length_a   1.000
_cell.length_b   1.000
_cell.length_c   1.000
_cell.angle_alpha   90.00
_cell.angle_beta   90.00
_cell.angle_gamma   90.00
#
_symmetry.space_group_name_H-M   'P 1'
#
loop_
_entity.id
_entity.type
_entity.pdbx_description
1 polymer ?
#
loop_
_entity_poly.entity_id
_entity_poly.type
_entity_poly.pdbx_seq_one_letter_code
_entity_poly.pdbx_strand_id
1 'polypeptide(L)'
;MITETLTEQKVAFRPIAGNEPEWLYDLRNRAWNYFQEAEMPSQVEHLWKYTKPNWFMQDSLAQKMLVLPVMSKIRDEEIAPLKPEFAAFGCNHGDRITYTQLADDLKSSGIIFEDIQSAIMNHGDLMQKYLGQLIGYDFGKYEALNLALFNSGMFLY
;
A
#
# COMPACT_ATOMS: atom_id res chain seq x y z
N MET A 1 10.30 6.37 41.65
CA MET A 1 10.69 5.94 40.29
C MET A 1 9.43 5.90 39.46
N ILE A 2 9.26 6.88 38.59
CA ILE A 2 8.13 6.97 37.67
C ILE A 2 8.49 6.00 36.55
N THR A 3 7.74 4.92 36.39
CA THR A 3 7.87 4.04 35.22
C THR A 3 7.57 4.88 33.99
N GLU A 4 8.63 5.30 33.30
CA GLU A 4 8.54 5.70 31.90
C GLU A 4 8.03 4.47 31.14
N THR A 5 6.72 4.38 30.98
CA THR A 5 6.13 3.55 29.94
C THR A 5 6.83 4.00 28.67
N LEU A 6 7.66 3.12 28.09
CA LEU A 6 8.22 3.31 26.75
C LEU A 6 7.04 3.66 25.85
N THR A 7 6.83 4.94 25.60
CA THR A 7 6.03 5.39 24.47
C THR A 7 6.80 4.88 23.27
N GLU A 8 6.42 3.68 22.83
CA GLU A 8 6.81 3.11 21.56
C GLU A 8 6.73 4.27 20.56
N GLN A 9 7.88 4.63 19.99
CA GLN A 9 7.97 5.78 19.11
C GLN A 9 7.11 5.46 17.90
N LYS A 10 5.85 5.90 17.93
CA LYS A 10 4.88 5.64 16.87
C LYS A 10 5.48 6.12 15.56
N VAL A 11 5.63 5.20 14.61
CA VAL A 11 6.11 5.54 13.28
C VAL A 11 5.08 6.50 12.68
N ALA A 12 5.55 7.67 12.26
CA ALA A 12 4.72 8.72 11.70
C ALA A 12 4.38 8.40 10.24
N PHE A 13 3.56 7.36 10.03
CA PHE A 13 3.05 7.02 8.70
C PHE A 13 2.15 8.14 8.17
N ARG A 14 2.13 8.28 6.83
CA ARG A 14 1.06 9.02 6.18
C ARG A 14 -0.25 8.23 6.34
N PRO A 15 -1.33 8.86 6.83
CA PRO A 15 -2.64 8.21 6.87
C PRO A 15 -3.17 8.03 5.44
N ILE A 16 -3.64 6.81 5.13
CA ILE A 16 -4.12 6.44 3.79
C ILE A 16 -5.53 6.98 3.56
N ALA A 17 -6.42 6.76 4.53
CA ALA A 17 -7.70 7.44 4.65
C ALA A 17 -7.63 8.31 5.89
N GLY A 18 -8.09 9.57 5.85
CA GLY A 18 -7.87 10.55 6.91
C GLY A 18 -8.01 10.04 8.36
N ASN A 19 -8.92 9.08 8.59
CA ASN A 19 -8.97 8.29 9.82
C ASN A 19 -8.65 6.80 9.54
N GLU A 20 -7.36 6.44 9.55
CA GLU A 20 -6.89 5.07 9.34
C GLU A 20 -7.36 4.14 10.48
N PRO A 21 -7.92 2.94 10.17
CA PRO A 21 -8.26 1.96 11.19
C PRO A 21 -7.03 1.47 11.98
N GLU A 22 -7.21 1.23 13.28
CA GLU A 22 -6.12 0.77 14.17
C GLU A 22 -5.46 -0.53 13.69
N TRP A 23 -6.25 -1.49 13.19
CA TRP A 23 -5.72 -2.76 12.67
C TRP A 23 -4.75 -2.55 11.51
N LEU A 24 -4.98 -1.53 10.67
CA LEU A 24 -4.14 -1.24 9.52
C LEU A 24 -2.85 -0.57 9.98
N TYR A 25 -2.94 0.37 10.91
CA TYR A 25 -1.76 0.97 11.55
C TYR A 25 -0.86 -0.11 12.16
N ASP A 26 -1.42 -1.04 12.91
CA ASP A 26 -0.66 -2.11 13.57
C ASP A 26 0.00 -3.06 12.56
N LEU A 27 -0.68 -3.37 11.46
CA LEU A 27 -0.11 -4.16 10.36
C LEU A 27 1.09 -3.43 9.74
N ARG A 28 0.94 -2.15 9.41
CA ARG A 28 2.00 -1.32 8.82
C ARG A 28 3.18 -1.13 9.77
N ASN A 29 2.90 -0.95 11.07
CA ASN A 29 3.93 -0.80 12.10
C ASN A 29 4.76 -2.08 12.24
N ARG A 30 4.12 -3.26 12.27
CA ARG A 30 4.84 -4.55 12.25
C ARG A 30 5.68 -4.73 11.00
N ALA A 31 5.16 -4.37 9.84
CA ALA A 31 5.90 -4.44 8.57
C ALA A 31 7.10 -3.49 8.55
N TRP A 32 6.97 -2.29 9.10
CA TRP A 32 8.09 -1.36 9.23
C TRP A 32 9.18 -1.89 10.15
N ASN A 33 8.81 -2.41 11.33
CA ASN A 33 9.77 -2.97 12.28
C ASN A 33 10.50 -4.17 11.66
N TYR A 34 9.77 -5.08 11.03
CA TYR A 34 10.38 -6.19 10.31
C TYR A 34 11.32 -5.70 9.20
N PHE A 35 10.92 -4.70 8.41
CA PHE A 35 11.81 -4.12 7.40
C PHE A 35 13.12 -3.57 7.99
N GLN A 36 13.08 -2.91 9.16
CA GLN A 36 14.30 -2.38 9.81
C GLN A 36 15.24 -3.51 10.24
N GLU A 37 14.69 -4.61 10.75
CA GLU A 37 15.45 -5.74 11.30
C GLU A 37 15.88 -6.75 10.23
N ALA A 38 15.10 -6.93 9.18
CA ALA A 38 15.33 -7.94 8.16
C ALA A 38 16.64 -7.70 7.41
N GLU A 39 17.38 -8.78 7.17
CA GLU A 39 18.58 -8.73 6.33
C GLU A 39 18.23 -8.49 4.86
N MET A 40 19.22 -8.07 4.08
CA MET A 40 19.05 -7.96 2.64
C MET A 40 18.83 -9.35 2.04
N PRO A 41 17.94 -9.49 1.03
CA PRO A 41 17.72 -10.76 0.36
C PRO A 41 19.03 -11.35 -0.16
N SER A 42 19.20 -12.66 -0.02
CA SER A 42 20.40 -13.32 -0.54
C SER A 42 20.37 -13.37 -2.06
N GLN A 43 21.51 -13.14 -2.71
CA GLN A 43 21.63 -13.30 -4.18
C GLN A 43 21.70 -14.77 -4.63
N VAL A 44 21.53 -15.72 -3.71
CA VAL A 44 21.49 -17.15 -4.03
C VAL A 44 20.09 -17.55 -4.47
N GLU A 45 19.07 -16.85 -4.00
CA GLU A 45 17.68 -17.06 -4.39
C GLU A 45 17.43 -16.65 -5.85
N HIS A 46 16.55 -17.39 -6.53
CA HIS A 46 16.23 -17.16 -7.95
C HIS A 46 15.79 -15.71 -8.24
N LEU A 47 15.14 -15.04 -7.30
CA LEU A 47 14.62 -13.68 -7.47
C LEU A 47 15.73 -12.61 -7.50
N TRP A 48 16.85 -12.84 -6.82
CA TRP A 48 17.93 -11.85 -6.66
C TRP A 48 19.26 -12.27 -7.32
N LYS A 49 19.27 -13.41 -8.00
CA LYS A 49 20.47 -14.03 -8.60
C LYS A 49 21.32 -13.09 -9.47
N TYR A 50 20.67 -12.17 -10.18
CA TYR A 50 21.34 -11.27 -11.13
C TYR A 50 21.24 -9.79 -10.76
N THR A 51 20.66 -9.48 -9.60
CA THR A 51 20.35 -8.10 -9.19
C THR A 51 20.82 -7.88 -7.77
N LYS A 52 21.55 -6.78 -7.51
CA LYS A 52 21.97 -6.44 -6.15
C LYS A 52 20.80 -5.77 -5.43
N PRO A 53 20.25 -6.36 -4.36
CA PRO A 53 19.08 -5.79 -3.69
C PRO A 53 19.34 -4.36 -3.22
N ASN A 54 20.51 -4.11 -2.63
CA ASN A 54 20.86 -2.81 -2.06
C ASN A 54 20.80 -1.64 -3.05
N TRP A 55 20.81 -1.87 -4.37
CA TRP A 55 20.63 -0.81 -5.37
C TRP A 55 19.29 -0.07 -5.27
N PHE A 56 18.26 -0.73 -4.74
CA PHE A 56 16.93 -0.13 -4.59
C PHE A 56 16.75 0.60 -3.26
N MET A 57 17.73 0.48 -2.35
CA MET A 57 17.67 1.16 -1.07
C MET A 57 18.02 2.62 -1.25
N GLN A 58 17.20 3.49 -0.67
CA GLN A 58 17.44 4.92 -0.68
C GLN A 58 17.93 5.36 0.69
N ASP A 59 18.97 6.19 0.68
CA ASP A 59 19.32 6.98 1.87
C ASP A 59 18.12 7.85 2.27
N SER A 60 17.99 8.09 3.59
CA SER A 60 16.95 8.96 4.17
C SER A 60 15.49 8.55 3.85
N LEU A 61 15.23 7.25 3.69
CA LEU A 61 13.89 6.71 3.45
C LEU A 61 12.82 7.23 4.44
N ALA A 62 13.15 7.28 5.74
CA ALA A 62 12.26 7.80 6.78
C ALA A 62 11.87 9.28 6.56
N GLN A 63 12.78 10.10 6.01
CA GLN A 63 12.48 11.49 5.68
C GLN A 63 11.61 11.57 4.42
N LYS A 64 11.90 10.74 3.41
CA LYS A 64 11.14 10.71 2.15
C LYS A 64 9.70 10.21 2.34
N MET A 65 9.45 9.35 3.33
CA MET A 65 8.10 8.94 3.72
C MET A 65 7.21 10.13 4.13
N LEU A 66 7.80 11.15 4.75
CA LEU A 66 7.07 12.31 5.26
C LEU A 66 6.81 13.37 4.19
N VAL A 67 7.55 13.35 3.08
CA VAL A 67 7.42 14.33 2.01
C VAL A 67 6.32 13.89 1.05
N LEU A 68 5.30 14.75 0.88
CA LEU A 68 4.32 14.58 -0.19
C LEU A 68 5.03 14.75 -1.53
N PRO A 69 4.97 13.77 -2.47
CA PRO A 69 5.35 14.07 -3.83
C PRO A 69 4.44 15.17 -4.36
N VAL A 70 4.98 16.02 -5.23
CA VAL A 70 4.21 17.06 -5.88
C VAL A 70 3.08 16.38 -6.64
N MET A 71 1.84 16.66 -6.25
CA MET A 71 0.65 16.19 -6.95
C MET A 71 0.70 16.76 -8.38
N SER A 72 1.18 15.97 -9.34
CA SER A 72 0.79 16.21 -10.72
C SER A 72 -0.70 15.94 -10.77
N LYS A 73 -1.50 16.99 -10.92
CA LYS A 73 -2.93 16.84 -11.22
C LYS A 73 -3.00 16.02 -12.51
N ILE A 74 -3.54 14.81 -12.43
CA ILE A 74 -4.05 14.15 -13.62
C ILE A 74 -5.17 15.06 -14.13
N ARG A 75 -5.13 15.41 -15.41
CA ARG A 75 -6.26 16.08 -16.04
C ARG A 75 -7.33 15.01 -16.25
N ASP A 76 -8.59 15.31 -15.97
CA ASP A 76 -9.69 14.35 -16.19
C ASP A 76 -9.70 13.79 -17.63
N GLU A 77 -9.20 14.57 -18.59
CA GLU A 77 -8.97 14.21 -19.98
C GLU A 77 -7.99 13.03 -20.20
N GLU A 78 -7.08 12.79 -19.25
CA GLU A 78 -6.11 11.69 -19.26
C GLU A 78 -6.71 10.38 -18.73
N ILE A 79 -7.89 10.45 -18.10
CA ILE A 79 -8.65 9.29 -17.64
C ILE A 79 -9.55 8.85 -18.80
N ALA A 80 -9.14 7.81 -19.52
CA ALA A 80 -9.96 7.26 -20.57
C ALA A 80 -11.31 6.77 -19.99
N PRO A 81 -12.45 7.07 -20.66
CA PRO A 81 -13.72 6.47 -20.28
C PRO A 81 -13.66 4.95 -20.48
N LEU A 82 -14.34 4.20 -19.61
CA LEU A 82 -14.48 2.76 -19.77
C LEU A 82 -15.14 2.45 -21.12
N LYS A 83 -14.42 1.74 -21.98
CA LYS A 83 -14.98 1.31 -23.26
C LYS A 83 -15.91 0.11 -23.05
N PRO A 84 -16.99 -0.04 -23.83
CA PRO A 84 -17.98 -1.11 -23.65
C PRO A 84 -17.40 -2.54 -23.70
N GLU A 85 -16.27 -2.73 -24.39
CA GLU A 85 -15.57 -4.02 -24.46
C GLU A 85 -14.83 -4.41 -23.17
N PHE A 86 -14.67 -3.49 -22.21
CA PHE A 86 -13.92 -3.74 -20.97
C PHE A 86 -14.86 -3.83 -19.76
N ALA A 87 -14.59 -4.83 -18.90
CA ALA A 87 -15.28 -4.99 -17.63
C ALA A 87 -14.96 -3.88 -16.63
N ALA A 88 -13.70 -3.46 -16.57
CA ALA A 88 -13.21 -2.45 -15.64
C ALA A 88 -12.00 -1.70 -16.22
N PHE A 89 -11.75 -0.50 -15.72
CA PHE A 89 -10.58 0.30 -16.03
C PHE A 89 -10.01 0.88 -14.74
N GLY A 90 -8.73 0.65 -14.50
CA GLY A 90 -8.00 1.18 -13.35
C GLY A 90 -6.75 1.94 -13.80
N CYS A 91 -6.51 3.11 -13.22
CA CYS A 91 -5.26 3.85 -13.40
C CYS A 91 -4.71 4.30 -12.04
N ASN A 92 -3.46 3.96 -11.73
CA ASN A 92 -2.75 4.48 -10.56
C ASN A 92 -1.62 5.40 -11.02
N HIS A 93 -1.52 6.56 -10.41
CA HIS A 93 -0.54 7.57 -10.75
C HIS A 93 0.19 8.05 -9.50
N GLY A 94 1.49 7.78 -9.51
CA GLY A 94 2.34 8.01 -8.35
C GLY A 94 1.88 7.17 -7.16
N ASP A 95 1.87 7.78 -5.99
CA ASP A 95 1.59 7.14 -4.70
C ASP A 95 0.24 7.57 -4.10
N ARG A 96 -0.62 8.30 -4.84
CA ARG A 96 -1.84 8.90 -4.25
C ARG A 96 -3.08 8.87 -5.11
N ILE A 97 -2.96 8.90 -6.43
CA ILE A 97 -4.13 9.05 -7.28
C ILE A 97 -4.44 7.70 -7.90
N THR A 98 -5.59 7.12 -7.55
CA THR A 98 -6.11 5.93 -8.20
C THR A 98 -7.52 6.21 -8.71
N TYR A 99 -7.73 5.90 -9.98
CA TYR A 99 -9.04 5.94 -10.63
C TYR A 99 -9.47 4.52 -10.93
N THR A 100 -10.71 4.20 -10.59
CA THR A 100 -11.34 2.94 -10.97
C THR A 100 -12.68 3.22 -11.65
N GLN A 101 -12.97 2.43 -12.67
CA GLN A 101 -14.26 2.36 -13.34
C GLN A 101 -14.61 0.88 -13.48
N LEU A 102 -15.86 0.55 -13.22
CA LEU A 102 -16.40 -0.81 -13.34
C LEU A 102 -17.72 -0.71 -14.12
N ALA A 103 -17.97 -1.68 -14.98
CA ALA A 103 -19.23 -1.76 -15.72
C ALA A 103 -20.42 -1.89 -14.75
N ASP A 104 -21.54 -1.24 -15.08
CA ASP A 104 -22.64 -1.10 -14.14
C ASP A 104 -23.41 -2.41 -13.88
N ASP A 105 -23.41 -3.33 -14.84
CA ASP A 105 -23.93 -4.69 -14.69
C ASP A 105 -23.10 -5.52 -13.69
N LEU A 106 -21.77 -5.35 -13.71
CA LEU A 106 -20.85 -6.00 -12.77
C LEU A 106 -20.96 -5.42 -11.36
N LYS A 107 -21.06 -4.09 -11.23
CA LYS A 107 -21.39 -3.44 -9.95
C LYS A 107 -22.69 -3.98 -9.37
N SER A 108 -23.73 -4.10 -10.21
CA SER A 108 -25.04 -4.62 -9.80
C SER A 108 -25.01 -6.11 -9.41
N SER A 109 -24.00 -6.85 -9.90
CA SER A 109 -23.77 -8.25 -9.55
C SER A 109 -22.97 -8.43 -8.25
N GLY A 110 -22.56 -7.33 -7.60
CA GLY A 110 -21.85 -7.34 -6.32
C GLY A 110 -20.33 -7.34 -6.43
N ILE A 111 -19.75 -7.13 -7.62
CA ILE A 111 -18.31 -6.98 -7.80
C ILE A 111 -17.87 -5.62 -7.25
N ILE A 112 -16.79 -5.61 -6.46
CA ILE A 112 -16.23 -4.40 -5.86
C ILE A 112 -14.93 -4.08 -6.58
N PHE A 113 -14.83 -2.90 -7.19
CA PHE A 113 -13.59 -2.42 -7.80
C PHE A 113 -13.35 -0.94 -7.46
N GLU A 114 -12.54 -0.71 -6.43
CA GLU A 114 -12.31 0.61 -5.83
C GLU A 114 -10.82 0.88 -5.64
N ASP A 115 -10.47 2.13 -5.41
CA ASP A 115 -9.16 2.46 -4.85
C ASP A 115 -9.04 1.94 -3.41
N ILE A 116 -7.81 1.66 -2.97
CA ILE A 116 -7.56 1.11 -1.63
C ILE A 116 -8.08 2.01 -0.51
N GLN A 117 -8.05 3.34 -0.68
CA GLN A 117 -8.52 4.27 0.36
C GLN A 117 -10.04 4.12 0.56
N SER A 118 -10.81 4.10 -0.54
CA SER A 118 -12.24 3.80 -0.53
C SER A 118 -12.52 2.41 0.03
N ALA A 119 -11.77 1.39 -0.41
CA ALA A 119 -11.95 0.02 0.05
C ALA A 119 -11.68 -0.17 1.55
N ILE A 120 -10.69 0.52 2.13
CA ILE A 120 -10.43 0.49 3.58
C ILE A 120 -11.61 1.09 4.36
N MET A 121 -12.20 2.17 3.85
CA MET A 121 -13.30 2.87 4.52
C MET A 121 -14.64 2.14 4.36
N ASN A 122 -14.93 1.63 3.16
CA ASN A 122 -16.21 1.01 2.81
C ASN A 122 -16.25 -0.49 3.13
N HIS A 123 -15.09 -1.16 3.04
CA HIS A 123 -14.94 -2.61 3.09
C HIS A 123 -13.80 -3.05 4.03
N GLY A 124 -13.58 -2.30 5.12
CA GLY A 124 -12.49 -2.52 6.07
C GLY A 124 -12.41 -3.95 6.61
N ASP A 125 -13.53 -4.59 6.92
CA ASP A 125 -13.58 -5.97 7.41
C ASP A 125 -13.04 -6.97 6.38
N LEU A 126 -13.36 -6.74 5.10
CA LEU A 126 -12.94 -7.58 3.98
C LEU A 126 -11.45 -7.37 3.68
N MET A 127 -11.01 -6.12 3.70
CA MET A 127 -9.60 -5.73 3.58
C MET A 127 -8.77 -6.36 4.70
N GLN A 128 -9.21 -6.22 5.97
CA GLN A 128 -8.51 -6.80 7.11
C GLN A 128 -8.44 -8.33 7.02
N LYS A 129 -9.47 -8.97 6.47
CA LYS A 129 -9.47 -10.42 6.27
C LYS A 129 -8.37 -10.86 5.32
N TYR A 130 -8.15 -10.17 4.19
CA TYR A 130 -7.29 -10.67 3.11
C TYR A 130 -5.94 -9.96 2.98
N LEU A 131 -5.82 -8.70 3.39
CA LEU A 131 -4.58 -7.93 3.28
C LEU A 131 -3.49 -8.56 4.14
N GLY A 132 -2.38 -8.94 3.51
CA GLY A 132 -1.25 -9.57 4.19
C GLY A 132 -1.38 -11.08 4.43
N GLN A 133 -2.41 -11.77 3.91
CA GLN A 133 -2.54 -13.23 4.09
C GLN A 133 -1.52 -14.03 3.26
N LEU A 134 -1.31 -13.66 1.99
CA LEU A 134 -0.37 -14.35 1.10
C LEU A 134 1.05 -13.79 1.21
N ILE A 135 1.14 -12.45 1.23
CA ILE A 135 2.39 -11.71 1.35
C ILE A 135 2.31 -10.93 2.66
N GLY A 136 2.72 -11.58 3.74
CA GLY A 136 2.71 -11.03 5.10
C GLY A 136 3.80 -10.00 5.34
N TYR A 137 3.78 -9.40 6.54
CA TYR A 137 4.77 -8.43 6.98
C TYR A 137 6.20 -9.02 7.09
N ASP A 138 6.30 -10.34 7.19
CA ASP A 138 7.52 -11.13 7.36
C ASP A 138 7.97 -11.83 6.06
N PHE A 139 7.26 -11.62 4.95
CA PHE A 139 7.54 -12.33 3.69
C PHE A 139 8.93 -12.03 3.12
N GLY A 140 9.37 -10.78 3.22
CA GLY A 140 10.65 -10.33 2.71
C GLY A 140 10.85 -8.85 2.97
N LYS A 141 12.10 -8.38 2.88
CA LYS A 141 12.45 -6.99 3.25
C LYS A 141 11.68 -5.97 2.40
N TYR A 142 11.59 -6.15 1.08
CA TYR A 142 10.90 -5.18 0.21
C TYR A 142 9.38 -5.29 0.26
N GLU A 143 8.87 -6.49 0.50
CA GLU A 143 7.43 -6.74 0.68
C GLU A 143 6.95 -6.11 1.97
N ALA A 144 7.71 -6.24 3.05
CA ALA A 144 7.48 -5.55 4.31
C ALA A 144 7.53 -4.03 4.14
N LEU A 145 8.50 -3.52 3.36
CA LEU A 145 8.58 -2.10 3.04
C LEU A 145 7.33 -1.61 2.29
N ASN A 146 6.88 -2.35 1.28
CA ASN A 146 5.67 -2.03 0.55
C ASN A 146 4.44 -2.06 1.46
N LEU A 147 4.29 -3.09 2.29
CA LEU A 147 3.17 -3.23 3.22
C LEU A 147 3.14 -2.13 4.29
N ALA A 148 4.31 -1.63 4.71
CA ALA A 148 4.39 -0.50 5.63
C ALA A 148 4.02 0.83 4.95
N LEU A 149 4.42 1.03 3.69
CA LEU A 149 4.45 2.35 3.05
C LEU A 149 3.45 2.57 1.92
N PHE A 150 2.65 1.58 1.55
CA PHE A 150 1.65 1.77 0.49
C PHE A 150 0.69 2.91 0.85
N ASN A 151 0.29 3.66 -0.18
CA ASN A 151 -0.64 4.79 -0.05
C ASN A 151 -1.73 4.77 -1.12
N SER A 152 -1.46 4.13 -2.25
CA SER A 152 -2.40 3.95 -3.35
C SER A 152 -2.38 2.51 -3.84
N GLY A 153 -3.42 2.15 -4.60
CA GLY A 153 -3.59 0.83 -5.17
C GLY A 153 -5.06 0.55 -5.43
N MET A 154 -5.34 -0.61 -6.00
CA MET A 154 -6.69 -1.02 -6.38
C MET A 154 -7.10 -2.26 -5.59
N PHE A 155 -8.37 -2.30 -5.20
CA PHE A 155 -9.00 -3.43 -4.55
C PHE A 155 -10.07 -4.00 -5.48
N LEU A 156 -9.96 -5.29 -5.78
CA LEU A 156 -10.93 -6.05 -6.57
C LEU A 156 -11.41 -7.24 -5.74
N TYR A 157 -12.73 -7.37 -5.58
CA TYR A 157 -13.38 -8.49 -4.92
C TYR A 157 -14.58 -8.99 -5.73
#